data_AF-A0A3C0R279-F1
#
_entry.id   AF-A0A3C0R279-F1
#
_cell.length_a   1.000
_cell.length_b   1.000
_cell.length_c   1.000
_cell.angle_alpha   90.00
_cell.angle_beta   90.00
_cell.angle_gamma   90.00
#
_symmetry.space_group_name_H-M   'P 1'
#
loop_
_entity.id
_entity.type
_entity.pdbx_description
1 polymer ?
#
loop_
_entity_poly.entity_id
_entity_poly.type
_entity_poly.pdbx_seq_one_letter_code
_entity_poly.pdbx_strand_id
1 'polypeptide(L)'
;GLTVILATVAGFPISTTHALTGAIIGCGIVAVGSAVNFAALGEGFVLPLLLSPVLATVIAGTVYILFRALRIATGVTKEWCVCVGAEEKVIAMPQPSSVFALPSVGSTITLSVDEEENCRERYAGSFLGIGAQQMMDAGHFLSAGTVSFARGLNDTPKIVVLLLLWKSFDVRWGFAAIAIAMAIGGLLNARKVAETMSKKITALNHGQGFTANLATALLVVLASLFGLPVSTTHVSVGSLFGIGLTTGKANPRVMSAIVFSWLITLPCAAIVAGSIYWFANHFRS
;
A
#
# COMPACT_ATOMS: atom_id res chain seq x y z
N GLY A 1 5.61 17.58 8.29
CA GLY A 1 4.66 17.99 7.24
C GLY A 1 5.31 18.09 5.88
N LEU A 2 6.21 19.07 5.69
CA LEU A 2 6.83 19.39 4.40
C LEU A 2 7.42 18.19 3.65
N THR A 3 8.22 17.35 4.33
CA THR A 3 8.84 16.16 3.73
C THR A 3 7.82 15.14 3.21
N VAL A 4 6.74 14.91 3.95
CA VAL A 4 5.65 14.00 3.55
C VAL A 4 4.90 14.54 2.33
N ILE A 5 4.66 15.85 2.27
CA ILE A 5 3.99 16.49 1.12
C ILE A 5 4.84 16.35 -0.14
N LEU A 6 6.13 16.68 -0.07
CA LEU A 6 7.05 16.53 -1.20
C LEU A 6 7.10 15.09 -1.71
N ALA A 7 7.20 14.13 -0.80
CA ALA A 7 7.16 12.71 -1.12
C ALA A 7 5.87 12.27 -1.81
N THR A 8 4.73 12.73 -1.28
CA THR A 8 3.39 12.41 -1.82
C THR A 8 3.24 12.97 -3.24
N VAL A 9 3.68 14.21 -3.47
CA VAL A 9 3.66 14.84 -4.81
C VAL A 9 4.57 14.12 -5.80
N ALA A 10 5.71 13.60 -5.32
CA ALA A 10 6.63 12.77 -6.10
C ALA A 10 6.14 11.32 -6.28
N GLY A 11 5.08 10.91 -5.58
CA GLY A 11 4.49 9.58 -5.67
C GLY A 11 5.25 8.49 -4.90
N PHE A 12 6.14 8.87 -3.98
CA PHE A 12 6.84 7.92 -3.11
C PHE A 12 5.98 7.60 -1.87
N PRO A 13 5.75 6.30 -1.56
CA PRO A 13 5.03 5.90 -0.36
C PRO A 13 5.93 6.07 0.87
N ILE A 14 5.77 7.18 1.58
CA ILE A 14 6.57 7.49 2.77
C ILE A 14 5.68 7.62 4.01
N SER A 15 6.22 7.22 5.16
CA SER A 15 5.52 7.20 6.44
C SER A 15 5.58 8.53 7.18
N THR A 16 4.43 8.94 7.70
CA THR A 16 4.30 10.05 8.65
C THR A 16 5.07 9.80 9.94
N THR A 17 5.05 8.56 10.45
CA THR A 17 5.82 8.17 11.67
C THR A 17 7.31 8.41 11.45
N HIS A 18 7.82 8.01 10.29
CA HIS A 18 9.23 8.18 9.93
C HIS A 18 9.62 9.66 9.84
N ALA A 19 8.78 10.49 9.22
CA ALA A 19 9.00 11.93 9.15
C ALA A 19 8.90 12.62 10.52
N LEU A 20 8.00 12.17 11.40
CA LEU A 20 7.87 12.69 12.77
C LEU A 20 9.07 12.32 13.63
N THR A 21 9.51 11.06 13.60
CA THR A 21 10.72 10.61 14.31
C THR A 21 11.94 11.41 13.87
N GLY A 22 12.15 11.57 12.56
CA GLY A 22 13.24 12.42 12.04
C GLY A 22 13.13 13.85 12.55
N ALA A 23 11.94 14.46 12.48
CA ALA A 23 11.73 15.83 12.97
C ALA A 23 12.04 15.99 14.47
N ILE A 24 11.62 15.04 15.31
CA ILE A 24 11.88 15.05 16.77
C ILE A 24 13.38 14.91 17.04
N ILE A 25 14.07 14.01 16.32
CA ILE A 25 15.53 13.86 16.42
C ILE A 25 16.23 15.18 16.06
N GLY A 26 15.84 15.80 14.94
CA GLY A 26 16.41 17.06 14.48
C GLY A 26 16.23 18.20 15.46
N CYS A 27 15.00 18.43 15.93
CA CYS A 27 14.71 19.44 16.95
C CYS A 27 15.46 19.14 18.27
N GLY A 28 15.48 17.88 18.71
CA GLY A 28 16.15 17.46 19.94
C GLY A 28 17.65 17.74 19.91
N ILE A 29 18.33 17.41 18.81
CA ILE A 29 19.77 17.66 18.65
C ILE A 29 20.07 19.17 18.72
N VAL A 30 19.25 20.01 18.08
CA VAL A 30 19.45 21.47 18.13
C VAL A 30 19.12 22.05 19.51
N ALA A 31 18.09 21.52 20.17
CA ALA A 31 17.62 22.05 21.46
C ALA A 31 18.54 21.68 22.64
N VAL A 32 19.04 20.44 22.69
CA VAL A 32 19.76 19.91 23.86
C VAL A 32 21.08 19.20 23.51
N GLY A 33 21.49 19.20 22.25
CA GLY A 33 22.78 18.64 21.83
C GLY A 33 22.90 17.14 22.10
N SER A 34 23.99 16.75 22.77
CA SER A 34 24.29 15.34 23.11
C SER A 34 23.41 14.77 24.24
N ALA A 35 22.59 15.59 24.91
CA ALA A 35 21.69 15.12 25.96
C ALA A 35 20.44 14.39 25.41
N VAL A 36 20.30 14.27 24.09
CA VAL A 36 19.25 13.46 23.46
C VAL A 36 19.41 11.99 23.83
N ASN A 37 18.34 11.37 24.31
CA ASN A 37 18.33 9.94 24.63
C ASN A 37 18.19 9.09 23.34
N PHE A 38 19.32 8.84 22.67
CA PHE A 38 19.36 8.06 21.43
C PHE A 38 18.97 6.59 21.64
N ALA A 39 19.19 6.02 22.84
CA ALA A 39 18.79 4.65 23.14
C ALA A 39 17.26 4.50 23.14
N ALA A 40 16.56 5.37 23.86
CA ALA A 40 15.10 5.39 23.88
C ALA A 40 14.49 5.66 22.49
N LEU A 41 15.11 6.55 21.70
CA LEU A 41 14.68 6.83 20.32
C LEU A 41 14.89 5.63 19.40
N GLY A 42 16.01 4.93 19.56
CA GLY A 42 16.36 3.74 18.81
C GLY A 42 15.34 2.61 19.03
N GLU A 43 15.12 2.24 20.29
CA GLU A 43 14.21 1.14 20.66
C GLU A 43 12.73 1.50 20.42
N GLY A 44 12.32 2.72 20.76
CA GLY A 44 10.92 3.14 20.68
C GLY A 44 10.43 3.46 19.27
N PHE A 45 11.31 3.87 18.35
CA PHE A 45 10.91 4.34 17.03
C PHE A 45 11.70 3.69 15.89
N VAL A 46 13.03 3.75 15.92
CA VAL A 46 13.85 3.31 14.77
C VAL A 46 13.74 1.81 14.54
N LEU A 47 13.78 1.02 15.61
CA LEU A 47 13.72 -0.44 15.53
C LEU A 47 12.37 -0.93 14.96
N PRO A 48 11.20 -0.52 15.49
CA PRO A 48 9.91 -0.83 14.87
C PRO A 48 9.80 -0.38 13.40
N LEU A 49 10.39 0.77 13.05
CA LEU A 49 10.37 1.29 11.68
C LEU A 49 11.13 0.41 10.68
N LEU A 50 12.23 -0.21 11.10
CA LEU A 50 13.04 -1.11 10.29
C LEU A 50 12.49 -2.55 10.27
N LEU A 51 12.00 -3.05 11.41
CA LEU A 51 11.49 -4.42 11.51
C LEU A 51 10.10 -4.61 10.88
N SER A 52 9.22 -3.61 10.98
CA SER A 52 7.84 -3.72 10.49
C SER A 52 7.69 -4.08 9.00
N PRO A 53 8.45 -3.51 8.03
CA PRO A 53 8.32 -3.92 6.63
C PRO A 53 8.79 -5.36 6.41
N VAL A 54 9.87 -5.79 7.08
CA VAL A 54 10.41 -7.16 6.97
C VAL A 54 9.40 -8.17 7.49
N LEU A 55 8.85 -7.92 8.68
CA LEU A 55 7.82 -8.76 9.28
C LEU A 55 6.58 -8.83 8.38
N ALA A 56 6.16 -7.70 7.81
CA ALA A 56 5.03 -7.65 6.90
C ALA A 56 5.28 -8.44 5.59
N THR A 57 6.49 -8.36 5.02
CA THR A 57 6.88 -9.16 3.85
C THR A 57 6.78 -10.65 4.14
N VAL A 58 7.33 -11.11 5.27
CA VAL A 58 7.30 -12.53 5.65
C VAL A 58 5.86 -13.00 5.89
N ILE A 59 5.07 -12.25 6.66
CA ILE A 59 3.70 -12.62 7.00
C ILE A 59 2.82 -12.63 5.75
N ALA A 60 2.83 -11.57 4.94
CA ALA A 60 2.00 -11.51 3.74
C ALA A 60 2.37 -12.61 2.74
N GLY A 61 3.67 -12.88 2.56
CA GLY A 61 4.14 -13.98 1.73
C GLY A 61 3.66 -15.34 2.23
N THR A 62 3.76 -15.59 3.54
CA THR A 62 3.32 -16.84 4.17
C THR A 62 1.81 -17.02 4.06
N VAL A 63 1.03 -15.99 4.41
CA VAL A 63 -0.44 -16.03 4.31
C VAL A 63 -0.87 -16.25 2.86
N TYR A 64 -0.19 -15.65 1.89
CA TYR A 64 -0.48 -15.88 0.47
C TYR A 64 -0.23 -17.32 0.03
N ILE A 65 0.87 -17.94 0.49
CA ILE A 65 1.15 -19.35 0.22
C ILE A 65 0.06 -20.23 0.82
N LEU A 66 -0.38 -19.95 2.05
CA LEU A 66 -1.45 -20.68 2.71
C LEU A 66 -2.79 -20.54 1.97
N PHE A 67 -3.18 -19.31 1.60
CA PHE A 67 -4.40 -19.08 0.83
C PHE A 67 -4.35 -19.71 -0.56
N ARG A 68 -3.18 -19.70 -1.22
CA ARG A 68 -2.99 -20.41 -2.48
C ARG A 68 -3.15 -21.92 -2.30
N ALA A 69 -2.58 -22.50 -1.26
CA ALA A 69 -2.71 -23.93 -0.97
C ALA A 69 -4.17 -24.31 -0.69
N LEU A 70 -4.87 -23.52 0.14
CA LEU A 70 -6.29 -23.71 0.43
C LEU A 70 -7.13 -23.62 -0.84
N ARG A 71 -6.90 -22.60 -1.68
CA ARG A 71 -7.61 -22.43 -2.96
C ARG A 71 -7.46 -23.64 -3.88
N ILE A 72 -6.25 -24.19 -3.98
CA ILE A 72 -5.98 -25.38 -4.80
C ILE A 72 -6.69 -26.60 -4.20
N ALA A 73 -6.67 -26.75 -2.87
CA ALA A 73 -7.34 -27.84 -2.17
C ALA A 73 -8.88 -27.80 -2.32
N THR A 74 -9.48 -26.61 -2.42
CA THR A 74 -10.92 -26.44 -2.61
C THR A 74 -11.37 -26.46 -4.08
N GLY A 75 -10.45 -26.70 -5.02
CA GLY A 75 -10.77 -26.82 -6.45
C GLY A 75 -11.03 -25.48 -7.15
N VAL A 76 -10.74 -24.34 -6.52
CA VAL A 76 -10.93 -23.01 -7.13
C VAL A 76 -9.76 -22.73 -8.09
N THR A 77 -10.04 -22.74 -9.38
CA THR A 77 -9.06 -22.52 -10.45
C THR A 77 -8.96 -21.04 -10.83
N LYS A 78 -7.85 -20.68 -11.48
CA LYS A 78 -7.67 -19.36 -12.09
C LYS A 78 -7.85 -19.48 -13.59
N GLU A 79 -8.68 -18.62 -14.16
CA GLU A 79 -8.81 -18.48 -15.60
C GLU A 79 -7.87 -17.37 -16.09
N TRP A 80 -7.18 -17.63 -17.20
CA TRP A 80 -6.26 -16.70 -17.84
C TRP A 80 -6.90 -16.18 -19.13
N CYS A 81 -6.84 -14.87 -19.33
CA CYS A 81 -7.24 -14.24 -20.58
C CYS A 81 -6.00 -13.65 -21.27
N VAL A 82 -5.89 -13.83 -22.59
CA VAL A 82 -4.81 -13.26 -23.41
C VAL A 82 -5.42 -12.24 -24.35
N CYS A 83 -5.11 -10.97 -24.13
CA CYS A 83 -5.54 -9.87 -24.98
C CYS A 83 -4.69 -9.84 -26.27
N VAL A 84 -5.30 -10.11 -27.41
CA VAL A 84 -4.68 -9.88 -28.73
C VAL A 84 -5.29 -8.60 -29.29
N GLY A 85 -4.49 -7.52 -29.36
CA GLY A 85 -4.93 -6.28 -30.00
C GLY A 85 -5.11 -6.50 -31.50
N ALA A 86 -6.28 -6.20 -32.04
CA ALA A 86 -6.49 -6.17 -33.47
C ALA A 86 -5.88 -4.88 -34.03
N GLU A 87 -4.89 -5.00 -34.92
CA GLU A 87 -4.58 -3.91 -35.85
C GLU A 87 -5.65 -3.96 -36.95
N GLU A 88 -6.65 -3.09 -36.88
CA GLU A 88 -7.70 -3.02 -37.91
C GLU A 88 -7.08 -2.55 -39.23
N LYS A 89 -6.69 -3.52 -40.07
CA LYS A 89 -6.38 -3.28 -41.47
C LYS A 89 -7.59 -3.68 -42.28
N VAL A 90 -8.35 -2.69 -42.75
CA VAL A 90 -9.49 -2.90 -43.66
C VAL A 90 -8.95 -3.47 -44.98
N ILE A 91 -9.05 -4.79 -45.16
CA ILE A 91 -8.78 -5.43 -46.44
C ILE A 91 -10.13 -5.61 -47.14
N ALA A 92 -10.31 -4.95 -48.29
CA ALA A 92 -11.49 -5.14 -49.13
C ALA A 92 -11.52 -6.59 -49.65
N MET A 93 -12.54 -7.36 -49.30
CA MET A 93 -12.75 -8.71 -49.85
C MET A 93 -13.63 -8.63 -51.11
N PRO A 94 -13.23 -9.24 -52.23
CA PRO A 94 -14.14 -9.50 -53.34
C PRO A 94 -15.07 -10.67 -52.98
N GLN A 95 -16.36 -10.54 -53.28
CA GLN A 95 -17.35 -11.62 -53.08
C GLN A 95 -17.04 -12.84 -53.96
N PRO A 96 -17.01 -14.07 -53.41
CA PRO A 96 -17.09 -15.28 -54.21
C PRO A 96 -18.53 -15.80 -54.30
N SER A 97 -18.93 -16.15 -55.53
CA SER A 97 -20.13 -16.92 -55.85
C SER A 97 -19.95 -18.38 -55.43
N SER A 98 -20.67 -18.77 -54.37
CA SER A 98 -21.05 -20.14 -53.95
C SER A 98 -19.97 -21.24 -53.90
N VAL A 99 -19.67 -21.78 -52.70
CA VAL A 99 -19.24 -23.18 -52.52
C VAL A 99 -19.75 -23.72 -51.16
N PHE A 100 -20.29 -24.94 -51.19
CA PHE A 100 -20.69 -25.76 -50.03
C PHE A 100 -19.53 -25.97 -49.04
N ALA A 101 -19.80 -25.91 -47.73
CA ALA A 101 -18.83 -26.27 -46.68
C ALA A 101 -19.40 -27.31 -45.70
N LEU A 102 -18.67 -28.41 -45.52
CA LEU A 102 -18.87 -29.42 -44.48
C LEU A 102 -18.35 -28.89 -43.13
N PRO A 103 -19.00 -29.18 -41.97
CA PRO A 103 -18.48 -28.80 -40.68
C PRO A 103 -17.42 -29.81 -40.21
N SER A 104 -16.16 -29.36 -40.10
CA SER A 104 -15.12 -30.12 -39.39
C SER A 104 -15.28 -29.88 -37.88
N VAL A 105 -15.62 -30.94 -37.13
CA VAL A 105 -15.57 -30.94 -35.68
C VAL A 105 -14.10 -31.06 -35.25
N GLY A 106 -13.45 -29.91 -35.05
CA GLY A 106 -12.21 -29.80 -34.30
C GLY A 106 -12.50 -29.18 -32.94
N SER A 107 -11.77 -29.57 -31.90
CA SER A 107 -11.81 -28.89 -30.61
C SER A 107 -11.40 -27.43 -30.80
N THR A 108 -12.38 -26.54 -30.92
CA THR A 108 -12.15 -25.14 -31.21
C THR A 108 -11.59 -24.49 -29.95
N ILE A 109 -10.31 -24.12 -29.97
CA ILE A 109 -9.82 -23.06 -29.11
C ILE A 109 -10.62 -21.81 -29.52
N THR A 110 -11.64 -21.47 -28.75
CA THR A 110 -12.48 -20.30 -29.00
C THR A 110 -11.71 -19.06 -28.56
N LEU A 111 -11.05 -18.40 -29.51
CA LEU A 111 -10.52 -17.06 -29.33
C LEU A 111 -11.66 -16.06 -29.51
N SER A 112 -12.22 -15.57 -28.41
CA SER A 112 -13.14 -14.43 -28.42
C SER A 112 -12.36 -13.15 -28.17
N VAL A 113 -12.56 -12.15 -29.02
CA VAL A 113 -12.09 -10.78 -28.78
C VAL A 113 -13.03 -10.16 -27.75
N ASP A 114 -12.47 -9.68 -26.64
CA ASP A 114 -13.21 -9.04 -25.56
C ASP A 114 -12.50 -7.74 -25.16
N GLU A 115 -13.18 -6.86 -24.45
CA GLU A 115 -12.62 -5.59 -23.97
C GLU A 115 -11.53 -5.84 -22.91
N GLU A 116 -10.59 -4.89 -22.80
CA GLU A 116 -9.47 -4.95 -21.83
C GLU A 116 -9.96 -5.10 -20.37
N GLU A 117 -11.18 -4.66 -20.07
CA GLU A 117 -11.82 -4.79 -18.76
C GLU A 117 -12.24 -6.23 -18.43
N ASN A 118 -12.64 -7.02 -19.43
CA ASN A 118 -12.98 -8.44 -19.29
C ASN A 118 -11.75 -9.35 -19.31
N CYS A 119 -10.62 -8.86 -19.82
CA CYS A 119 -9.36 -9.57 -19.97
C CYS A 119 -8.49 -9.52 -18.70
N ARG A 120 -9.04 -9.89 -17.53
CA ARG A 120 -8.32 -9.96 -16.24
C ARG A 120 -8.34 -11.36 -15.63
N GLU A 121 -7.33 -11.69 -14.81
CA GLU A 121 -7.31 -12.96 -14.04
C GLU A 121 -8.58 -13.06 -13.17
N ARG A 122 -9.45 -14.05 -13.43
CA ARG A 122 -10.68 -14.32 -12.68
C ARG A 122 -10.58 -15.63 -11.89
N TYR A 123 -11.27 -15.68 -10.75
CA TYR A 123 -11.41 -16.87 -9.94
C TYR A 123 -12.68 -17.64 -10.35
N ALA A 124 -12.48 -18.81 -10.94
CA ALA A 124 -13.57 -19.67 -11.41
C ALA A 124 -13.98 -20.69 -10.34
N GLY A 125 -15.27 -21.05 -10.34
CA GLY A 125 -15.89 -21.95 -9.38
C GLY A 125 -16.73 -21.24 -8.33
N SER A 126 -17.38 -22.04 -7.48
CA SER A 126 -18.17 -21.57 -6.35
C SER A 126 -17.64 -22.19 -5.06
N PHE A 127 -17.69 -21.43 -3.98
CA PHE A 127 -17.37 -21.90 -2.65
C PHE A 127 -18.61 -21.69 -1.76
N LEU A 128 -19.12 -22.76 -1.16
CA LEU A 128 -20.37 -22.73 -0.36
C LEU A 128 -21.57 -22.11 -1.11
N GLY A 129 -21.66 -22.33 -2.43
CA GLY A 129 -22.75 -21.81 -3.26
C GLY A 129 -22.62 -20.33 -3.67
N ILE A 130 -21.59 -19.61 -3.22
CA ILE A 130 -21.27 -18.24 -3.63
C ILE A 130 -20.16 -18.28 -4.69
N GLY A 131 -20.26 -17.44 -5.72
CA GLY A 131 -19.24 -17.35 -6.76
C GLY A 131 -17.89 -16.89 -6.19
N ALA A 132 -16.81 -17.61 -6.49
CA ALA A 132 -15.48 -17.34 -5.93
C ALA A 132 -15.00 -15.91 -6.26
N GLN A 133 -15.28 -15.42 -7.47
CA GLN A 133 -14.95 -14.06 -7.88
C GLN A 133 -15.65 -12.99 -7.00
N GLN A 134 -16.96 -13.14 -6.77
CA GLN A 134 -17.73 -12.19 -5.94
C GLN A 134 -17.22 -12.15 -4.50
N MET A 135 -16.92 -13.32 -3.93
CA MET A 135 -16.32 -13.40 -2.59
C MET A 135 -14.96 -12.69 -2.54
N MET A 136 -14.14 -12.90 -3.57
CA MET A 136 -12.81 -12.28 -3.63
C MET A 136 -12.87 -10.77 -3.83
N ASP A 137 -13.81 -10.27 -4.63
CA ASP A 137 -13.98 -8.83 -4.87
C ASP A 137 -14.52 -8.13 -3.61
N ALA A 138 -15.53 -8.71 -2.96
CA ALA A 138 -16.03 -8.24 -1.68
C ALA A 138 -14.94 -8.28 -0.60
N GLY A 139 -14.19 -9.39 -0.52
CA GLY A 139 -13.07 -9.54 0.41
C GLY A 139 -12.01 -8.46 0.19
N HIS A 140 -11.59 -8.24 -1.06
CA HIS A 140 -10.60 -7.23 -1.41
C HIS A 140 -11.08 -5.82 -1.01
N PHE A 141 -12.32 -5.45 -1.34
CA PHE A 141 -12.88 -4.14 -0.99
C PHE A 141 -13.01 -3.94 0.53
N LEU A 142 -13.58 -4.91 1.24
CA LEU A 142 -13.72 -4.85 2.70
C LEU A 142 -12.36 -4.78 3.39
N SER A 143 -11.37 -5.56 2.92
CA SER A 143 -10.01 -5.51 3.45
C SER A 143 -9.32 -4.16 3.21
N ALA A 144 -9.61 -3.46 2.11
CA ALA A 144 -9.12 -2.10 1.90
C ALA A 144 -9.73 -1.10 2.91
N GLY A 145 -11.01 -1.29 3.23
CA GLY A 145 -11.69 -0.57 4.31
C GLY A 145 -11.05 -0.82 5.68
N THR A 146 -10.72 -2.08 6.01
CA THR A 146 -10.06 -2.41 7.27
C THR A 146 -8.65 -1.84 7.37
N VAL A 147 -7.87 -1.82 6.27
CA VAL A 147 -6.57 -1.12 6.22
C VAL A 147 -6.75 0.37 6.49
N SER A 148 -7.77 0.99 5.89
CA SER A 148 -8.05 2.43 6.10
C SER A 148 -8.42 2.73 7.55
N PHE A 149 -9.25 1.88 8.17
CA PHE A 149 -9.58 1.96 9.58
C PHE A 149 -8.35 1.77 10.48
N ALA A 150 -7.55 0.73 10.21
CA ALA A 150 -6.31 0.46 10.95
C ALA A 150 -5.34 1.65 10.87
N ARG A 151 -5.26 2.31 9.71
CA ARG A 151 -4.47 3.53 9.53
C ARG A 151 -4.98 4.67 10.39
N GLY A 152 -6.29 4.90 10.44
CA GLY A 152 -6.91 5.88 11.33
C GLY A 152 -6.62 5.60 12.80
N LEU A 153 -6.77 4.35 13.23
CA LEU A 153 -6.50 3.90 14.61
C LEU A 153 -5.04 4.16 15.02
N ASN A 154 -4.10 3.94 14.10
CA ASN A 154 -2.67 4.05 14.39
C ASN A 154 -2.11 5.48 14.27
N ASP A 155 -2.53 6.24 13.26
CA ASP A 155 -1.95 7.55 12.94
C ASP A 155 -2.62 8.70 13.70
N THR A 156 -3.92 8.60 14.01
CA THR A 156 -4.66 9.71 14.66
C THR A 156 -4.07 10.06 16.03
N PRO A 157 -3.84 9.12 16.97
CA PRO A 157 -3.29 9.47 18.28
C PRO A 157 -1.93 10.17 18.19
N LYS A 158 -1.07 9.74 17.26
CA LYS A 158 0.27 10.33 17.06
C LYS A 158 0.21 11.79 16.64
N ILE A 159 -0.75 12.15 15.78
CA ILE A 159 -0.93 13.52 15.29
C ILE A 159 -1.65 14.37 16.34
N VAL A 160 -2.64 13.80 17.05
CA VAL A 160 -3.37 14.50 18.13
C VAL A 160 -2.41 14.95 19.22
N VAL A 161 -1.45 14.11 19.62
CA VAL A 161 -0.44 14.48 20.63
C VAL A 161 0.33 15.74 20.24
N LEU A 162 0.64 15.94 18.96
CA LEU A 162 1.31 17.17 18.48
C LEU A 162 0.39 18.38 18.54
N LEU A 163 -0.91 18.21 18.24
CA LEU A 163 -1.90 19.27 18.34
C LEU A 163 -2.11 19.72 19.78
N LEU A 164 -2.09 18.78 20.73
CA LEU A 164 -2.27 19.06 22.17
C LEU A 164 -1.10 19.82 22.81
N LEU A 165 0.03 19.96 22.12
CA LEU A 165 1.08 20.90 22.53
C LEU A 165 0.54 22.35 22.51
N TRP A 166 -0.51 22.61 21.72
CA TRP A 166 -1.26 23.85 21.78
C TRP A 166 -2.35 23.76 22.85
N LYS A 167 -2.05 24.27 24.05
CA LYS A 167 -2.88 24.18 25.27
C LYS A 167 -4.34 24.65 25.15
N SER A 168 -4.74 25.29 24.05
CA SER A 168 -6.08 25.82 23.84
C SER A 168 -7.07 24.83 23.19
N PHE A 169 -6.63 23.65 22.72
CA PHE A 169 -7.51 22.69 22.04
C PHE A 169 -7.98 21.56 22.96
N ASP A 170 -9.29 21.33 22.99
CA ASP A 170 -9.90 20.15 23.62
C ASP A 170 -9.56 18.88 22.83
N VAL A 171 -9.23 17.80 23.55
CA VAL A 171 -8.84 16.50 22.99
C VAL A 171 -9.90 15.95 22.05
N ARG A 172 -11.20 16.04 22.38
CA ARG A 172 -12.30 15.48 21.59
C ARG A 172 -12.37 16.12 20.21
N TRP A 173 -12.24 17.44 20.16
CA TRP A 173 -12.24 18.20 18.90
C TRP A 173 -10.95 17.99 18.11
N GLY A 174 -9.82 17.74 18.79
CA GLY A 174 -8.57 17.36 18.13
C GLY A 174 -8.68 16.07 17.31
N PHE A 175 -9.29 15.01 17.87
CA PHE A 175 -9.54 13.77 17.14
C PHE A 175 -10.44 13.98 15.91
N ALA A 176 -11.54 14.72 16.07
CA ALA A 176 -12.47 15.01 14.97
C ALA A 176 -11.79 15.82 13.84
N ALA A 177 -11.05 16.88 14.18
CA ALA A 177 -10.35 17.72 13.22
C ALA A 177 -9.30 16.93 12.42
N ILE A 178 -8.52 16.08 13.10
CA ILE A 178 -7.49 15.27 12.45
C ILE A 178 -8.12 14.20 11.56
N ALA A 179 -9.22 13.57 12.00
CA ALA A 179 -9.94 12.60 11.17
C ALA A 179 -10.45 13.23 9.88
N ILE A 180 -11.05 14.43 9.95
CA ILE A 180 -11.53 15.19 8.77
C ILE A 180 -10.35 15.58 7.87
N ALA A 181 -9.25 16.10 8.44
CA ALA A 181 -8.07 16.47 7.68
C ALA A 181 -7.43 15.27 6.96
N MET A 182 -7.36 14.10 7.61
CA MET A 182 -6.88 12.86 7.00
C MET A 182 -7.79 12.40 5.86
N ALA A 183 -9.11 12.49 6.02
CA ALA A 183 -10.08 12.14 4.97
C ALA A 183 -9.93 13.05 3.75
N ILE A 184 -9.89 14.38 3.95
CA ILE A 184 -9.70 15.36 2.87
C ILE A 184 -8.34 15.15 2.19
N GLY A 185 -7.26 15.00 2.96
CA GLY A 185 -5.93 14.77 2.40
C GLY A 185 -5.84 13.51 1.55
N GLY A 186 -6.51 12.43 1.98
CA GLY A 186 -6.64 11.19 1.21
C GLY A 186 -7.36 11.39 -0.12
N LEU A 187 -8.42 12.18 -0.17
CA LEU A 187 -9.18 12.44 -1.39
C LEU A 187 -8.40 13.31 -2.39
N LEU A 188 -7.63 14.28 -1.91
CA LEU A 188 -6.98 15.27 -2.78
C LEU A 188 -5.64 14.80 -3.36
N ASN A 189 -4.80 14.10 -2.57
CA ASN A 189 -3.40 13.87 -2.93
C ASN A 189 -2.93 12.41 -2.90
N ALA A 190 -3.82 11.42 -2.75
CA ALA A 190 -3.40 10.01 -2.65
C ALA A 190 -3.07 9.33 -3.99
N ARG A 191 -3.50 9.89 -5.13
CA ARG A 191 -3.49 9.18 -6.43
C ARG A 191 -2.12 8.65 -6.85
N LYS A 192 -1.09 9.49 -6.86
CA LYS A 192 0.25 9.07 -7.32
C LYS A 192 0.87 7.99 -6.44
N VAL A 193 0.66 8.10 -5.12
CA VAL A 193 1.15 7.09 -4.16
C VAL A 193 0.39 5.78 -4.33
N ALA A 194 -0.93 5.85 -4.50
CA ALA A 194 -1.78 4.68 -4.77
C ALA A 194 -1.39 3.98 -6.08
N GLU A 195 -1.09 4.73 -7.15
CA GLU A 195 -0.60 4.18 -8.42
C GLU A 195 0.75 3.47 -8.25
N THR A 196 1.68 4.05 -7.49
CA THR A 196 2.96 3.41 -7.18
C THR A 196 2.74 2.10 -6.41
N MET A 197 1.90 2.11 -5.37
CA MET A 197 1.65 0.94 -4.53
C MET A 197 0.89 -0.17 -5.25
N SER A 198 -0.12 0.18 -6.07
CA SER A 198 -0.99 -0.80 -6.73
C SER A 198 -0.46 -1.34 -8.07
N LYS A 199 0.35 -0.57 -8.78
CA LYS A 199 0.81 -0.93 -10.15
C LYS A 199 2.32 -1.07 -10.29
N LYS A 200 3.12 -0.21 -9.62
CA LYS A 200 4.56 -0.12 -9.87
C LYS A 200 5.40 -1.06 -9.03
N ILE A 201 4.98 -1.39 -7.81
CA ILE A 201 5.69 -2.34 -6.92
C ILE A 201 5.56 -3.76 -7.47
N THR A 202 4.32 -4.21 -7.68
CA THR A 202 3.99 -5.52 -8.24
C THR A 202 2.57 -5.47 -8.79
N ALA A 203 2.30 -6.19 -9.89
CA ALA A 203 0.97 -6.28 -10.48
C ALA A 203 0.12 -7.29 -9.68
N LEU A 204 -0.97 -6.81 -9.07
CA LEU A 204 -1.81 -7.58 -8.16
C LEU A 204 -3.17 -7.91 -8.79
N ASN A 205 -3.61 -9.15 -8.66
CA ASN A 205 -5.03 -9.52 -8.79
C ASN A 205 -5.78 -9.32 -7.46
N HIS A 206 -7.11 -9.48 -7.47
CA HIS A 206 -7.97 -9.28 -6.30
C HIS A 206 -7.57 -10.13 -5.08
N GLY A 207 -7.19 -11.41 -5.28
CA GLY A 207 -6.77 -12.26 -4.17
C GLY A 207 -5.41 -11.92 -3.57
N GLN A 208 -4.49 -11.46 -4.41
CA GLN A 208 -3.22 -10.92 -3.96
C GLN A 208 -3.41 -9.61 -3.18
N GLY A 209 -4.26 -8.70 -3.69
CA GLY A 209 -4.63 -7.46 -3.00
C GLY A 209 -5.32 -7.70 -1.66
N PHE A 210 -6.30 -8.61 -1.63
CA PHE A 210 -6.97 -9.06 -0.40
C PHE A 210 -5.96 -9.56 0.65
N THR A 211 -5.04 -10.42 0.24
CA THR A 211 -4.04 -11.00 1.15
C THR A 211 -3.11 -9.93 1.71
N ALA A 212 -2.62 -9.02 0.87
CA ALA A 212 -1.77 -7.91 1.31
C ALA A 212 -2.50 -6.98 2.29
N ASN A 213 -3.76 -6.65 2.00
CA ASN A 213 -4.58 -5.81 2.87
C ASN A 213 -4.87 -6.49 4.20
N LEU A 214 -5.20 -7.78 4.21
CA LEU A 214 -5.45 -8.54 5.42
C LEU A 214 -4.23 -8.58 6.33
N ALA A 215 -3.05 -8.91 5.78
CA ALA A 215 -1.79 -8.90 6.53
C ALA A 215 -1.47 -7.52 7.09
N THR A 216 -1.68 -6.47 6.28
CA THR A 216 -1.46 -5.08 6.68
C THR A 216 -2.39 -4.67 7.82
N ALA A 217 -3.70 -4.89 7.67
CA ALA A 217 -4.70 -4.52 8.65
C ALA A 217 -4.46 -5.25 9.97
N LEU A 218 -4.20 -6.56 9.93
CA LEU A 218 -3.94 -7.36 11.13
C LEU A 218 -2.71 -6.87 11.87
N LEU A 219 -1.59 -6.65 11.18
CA LEU A 219 -0.36 -6.15 11.81
C LEU A 219 -0.53 -4.76 12.41
N VAL A 220 -1.17 -3.85 11.70
CA VAL A 220 -1.37 -2.48 12.17
C VAL A 220 -2.35 -2.43 13.35
N VAL A 221 -3.47 -3.16 13.29
CA VAL A 221 -4.43 -3.22 14.40
C VAL A 221 -3.78 -3.81 15.63
N LEU A 222 -3.10 -4.96 15.53
CA LEU A 222 -2.43 -5.59 16.67
C LEU A 222 -1.39 -4.65 17.27
N ALA A 223 -0.53 -4.04 16.46
CA ALA A 223 0.45 -3.06 16.95
C ALA A 223 -0.22 -1.88 17.67
N SER A 224 -1.36 -1.41 17.15
CA SER A 224 -2.10 -0.29 17.77
C SER A 224 -2.74 -0.68 19.10
N LEU A 225 -3.23 -1.93 19.23
CA LEU A 225 -3.76 -2.46 20.49
C LEU A 225 -2.69 -2.56 21.58
N PHE A 226 -1.45 -2.89 21.20
CA PHE A 226 -0.31 -2.89 22.12
C PHE A 226 0.34 -1.51 22.31
N GLY A 227 -0.23 -0.44 21.73
CA GLY A 227 0.30 0.91 21.84
C GLY A 227 1.65 1.14 21.13
N LEU A 228 2.04 0.25 20.21
CA LEU A 228 3.30 0.32 19.49
C LEU A 228 3.18 1.26 18.27
N PRO A 229 3.97 2.34 18.20
CA PRO A 229 3.94 3.25 17.07
C PRO A 229 4.59 2.60 15.84
N VAL A 230 3.78 2.06 14.94
CA VAL A 230 4.25 1.46 13.69
C VAL A 230 4.06 2.36 12.47
N SER A 231 4.83 2.11 11.42
CA SER A 231 4.63 2.77 10.13
C SER A 231 3.65 1.96 9.29
N THR A 232 2.40 2.43 9.21
CA THR A 232 1.35 1.80 8.37
C THR A 232 1.77 1.70 6.89
N THR A 233 2.55 2.67 6.41
CA THR A 233 3.08 2.68 5.04
C THR A 233 4.17 1.63 4.84
N HIS A 234 5.08 1.43 5.80
CA HIS A 234 6.09 0.36 5.72
C HIS A 234 5.44 -1.02 5.83
N VAL A 235 4.46 -1.20 6.70
CA VAL A 235 3.72 -2.47 6.83
C VAL A 235 2.96 -2.79 5.54
N SER A 236 2.28 -1.80 4.96
CA SER A 236 1.55 -1.99 3.70
C SER A 236 2.48 -2.30 2.53
N VAL A 237 3.52 -1.48 2.31
CA VAL A 237 4.51 -1.74 1.26
C VAL A 237 5.25 -3.06 1.48
N GLY A 238 5.62 -3.38 2.72
CA GLY A 238 6.23 -4.64 3.09
C GLY A 238 5.34 -5.83 2.74
N SER A 239 4.03 -5.73 2.99
CA SER A 239 3.06 -6.75 2.58
C SER A 239 3.03 -6.92 1.06
N LEU A 240 3.05 -5.83 0.29
CA LEU A 240 3.11 -5.87 -1.18
C LEU A 240 4.43 -6.47 -1.68
N PHE A 241 5.55 -6.18 -1.02
CA PHE A 241 6.83 -6.82 -1.31
C PHE A 241 6.74 -8.34 -1.10
N GLY A 242 6.11 -8.78 0.01
CA GLY A 242 5.88 -10.20 0.28
C GLY A 242 5.09 -10.90 -0.83
N ILE A 243 4.01 -10.27 -1.31
CA ILE A 243 3.24 -10.79 -2.45
C ILE A 243 4.06 -10.79 -3.73
N GLY A 244 4.77 -9.69 -4.04
CA GLY A 244 5.58 -9.59 -5.25
C GLY A 244 6.70 -10.61 -5.31
N LEU A 245 7.39 -10.84 -4.18
CA LEU A 245 8.48 -11.81 -4.08
C LEU A 245 7.98 -13.25 -4.17
N THR A 246 6.88 -13.59 -3.49
CA THR A 246 6.29 -14.95 -3.55
C THR A 246 5.70 -15.30 -4.92
N THR A 247 5.27 -14.29 -5.68
CA THR A 247 4.67 -14.49 -7.01
C THR A 247 5.68 -14.33 -8.15
N GLY A 248 6.90 -13.85 -7.86
CA GLY A 248 7.91 -13.54 -8.87
C GLY A 248 7.60 -12.32 -9.73
N LYS A 249 6.54 -11.55 -9.41
CA LYS A 249 6.10 -10.35 -10.16
C LYS A 249 6.62 -9.04 -9.55
N ALA A 250 7.62 -9.10 -8.67
CA ALA A 250 8.20 -7.92 -8.02
C ALA A 250 9.04 -7.08 -8.99
N ASN A 251 8.92 -5.75 -8.90
CA ASN A 251 9.80 -4.82 -9.60
C ASN A 251 10.96 -4.37 -8.69
N PRO A 252 12.17 -4.95 -8.80
CA PRO A 252 13.25 -4.69 -7.86
C PRO A 252 13.75 -3.24 -7.90
N ARG A 253 13.65 -2.57 -9.06
CA ARG A 253 14.07 -1.17 -9.22
C ARG A 253 13.16 -0.22 -8.44
N VAL A 254 11.85 -0.48 -8.46
CA VAL A 254 10.88 0.32 -7.69
C VAL A 254 11.01 0.01 -6.20
N MET A 255 11.18 -1.27 -5.84
CA MET A 255 11.38 -1.68 -4.45
C MET A 255 12.61 -1.00 -3.83
N SER A 256 13.76 -1.03 -4.51
CA SER A 256 14.98 -0.39 -4.03
C SER A 256 14.82 1.14 -3.94
N ALA A 257 14.20 1.78 -4.94
CA ALA A 257 13.92 3.21 -4.91
C ALA A 257 13.05 3.61 -3.69
N ILE A 258 12.05 2.79 -3.34
CA ILE A 258 11.23 3.02 -2.15
C ILE A 258 12.07 2.89 -0.87
N VAL A 259 12.89 1.84 -0.76
CA VAL A 259 13.77 1.65 0.41
C VAL A 259 14.73 2.83 0.56
N PHE A 260 15.35 3.30 -0.53
CA PHE A 260 16.19 4.50 -0.52
C PHE A 260 15.40 5.75 -0.10
N SER A 261 14.15 5.91 -0.58
CA SER A 261 13.30 7.03 -0.15
C SER A 261 13.04 7.02 1.36
N TRP A 262 12.88 5.83 1.96
CA TRP A 262 12.70 5.70 3.40
C TRP A 262 13.95 6.12 4.15
N LEU A 263 15.11 5.61 3.75
CA LEU A 263 16.40 5.96 4.37
C LEU A 263 16.70 7.46 4.30
N ILE A 264 16.38 8.11 3.18
CA ILE A 264 16.64 9.55 2.97
C ILE A 264 15.63 10.43 3.72
N THR A 265 14.40 9.94 3.95
CA THR A 265 13.37 10.80 4.58
C THR A 265 13.72 11.18 6.00
N LEU A 266 14.29 10.27 6.81
CA LEU A 266 14.66 10.54 8.20
C LEU A 266 15.64 11.72 8.32
N PRO A 267 16.81 11.71 7.67
CA PRO A 267 17.76 12.82 7.75
C PRO A 267 17.17 14.11 7.16
N CYS A 268 16.43 14.03 6.05
CA CYS A 268 15.78 15.22 5.48
C CYS A 268 14.78 15.85 6.47
N ALA A 269 13.97 15.03 7.15
CA ALA A 269 13.03 15.53 8.16
C ALA A 269 13.74 16.11 9.37
N ALA A 270 14.84 15.48 9.83
CA ALA A 270 15.67 15.98 10.92
C ALA A 270 16.30 17.34 10.60
N ILE A 271 16.91 17.47 9.42
CA ILE A 271 17.53 18.73 8.98
C ILE A 271 16.48 19.83 8.86
N VAL A 272 15.36 19.57 8.18
CA VAL A 272 14.31 20.59 7.99
C VAL A 272 13.75 21.05 9.33
N ALA A 273 13.41 20.13 10.24
CA ALA A 273 12.84 20.48 11.54
C ALA A 273 13.87 21.18 12.45
N GLY A 274 15.11 20.67 12.49
CA GLY A 274 16.20 21.28 13.24
C GLY A 274 16.51 22.70 12.78
N SER A 275 16.57 22.94 11.46
CA SER A 275 16.77 24.29 10.91
C SER A 275 15.63 25.25 11.25
N ILE A 276 14.37 24.79 11.17
CA ILE A 276 13.21 25.61 11.57
C ILE A 276 13.28 25.95 13.05
N TYR A 277 13.60 24.97 13.91
CA TYR A 277 13.73 25.19 15.35
C TYR A 277 14.87 26.16 15.67
N TRP A 278 16.04 25.96 15.06
CA TRP A 278 17.20 26.84 15.21
C TRP A 278 16.85 28.28 14.85
N PHE A 279 16.24 28.48 13.68
CA PHE A 279 15.81 29.80 13.22
C PHE A 279 14.79 30.41 14.19
N ALA A 280 13.75 29.66 14.56
CA ALA A 280 12.72 30.15 15.48
C ALA A 280 13.27 30.58 16.86
N ASN A 281 14.31 29.91 17.35
CA ASN A 281 14.93 30.25 18.63
C ASN A 281 15.93 31.41 18.50
N HIS A 282 16.63 31.54 17.36
CA HIS A 282 17.60 32.61 17.12
C HIS A 282 16.98 34.01 17.07
N PHE A 283 15.73 34.14 16.62
CA PHE A 283 14.99 35.42 16.62
C PHE A 283 14.21 35.70 17.91
N ARG A 284 14.26 34.77 18.87
CA ARG A 284 13.53 34.89 20.15
C ARG A 284 14.44 35.26 21.32
N SER A 285 15.75 35.12 21.14
CA SER A 285 16.83 35.66 21.99
C SER A 285 17.23 37.06 21.53
#